data_AF-A0A843IIM1-F1
#
_entry.id   AF-A0A843IIM1-F1
#
_cell.length_a   1.000
_cell.length_b   1.000
_cell.length_c   1.000
_cell.angle_alpha   90.00
_cell.angle_beta   90.00
_cell.angle_gamma   90.00
#
_symmetry.space_group_name_H-M   'P 1'
#
loop_
_entity.id
_entity.type
_entity.pdbx_description
1 polymer ?
#
loop_
_entity_poly.entity_id
_entity_poly.type
_entity_poly.pdbx_seq_one_letter_code
_entity_poly.pdbx_strand_id
1 'polypeptide(L)'
;MTKKKSEEPVKKQDAPAKKTAAKEKLILYEAVQAHKTKNYIIVGALSSAGLLDQYRYEESVYGKEDIEPSITMDELDNCIKKFLGE
;
A
#
# COMPACT_ATOMS: atom_id res chain seq x y z
N MET A 1 11.88 -24.97 55.22
CA MET A 1 11.78 -23.77 54.34
C MET A 1 11.05 -24.19 53.07
N THR A 2 10.09 -23.54 52.44
CA THR A 2 9.06 -22.54 52.77
C THR A 2 8.07 -22.65 51.59
N LYS A 3 6.76 -22.54 51.84
CA LYS A 3 5.65 -22.57 50.85
C LYS A 3 5.63 -21.31 49.95
N LYS A 4 4.95 -21.42 48.78
CA LYS A 4 4.09 -20.44 48.04
C LYS A 4 4.21 -20.71 46.52
N LYS A 5 3.23 -21.14 45.72
CA LYS A 5 1.89 -20.61 45.34
C LYS A 5 1.89 -19.10 45.05
N SER A 6 1.72 -18.70 43.78
CA SER A 6 1.09 -17.46 43.29
C SER A 6 1.05 -17.56 41.74
N GLU A 7 -0.08 -17.72 41.05
CA GLU A 7 -1.18 -16.77 40.84
C GLU A 7 -0.90 -15.83 39.63
N GLU A 8 -1.54 -16.12 38.50
CA GLU A 8 -1.87 -15.08 37.50
C GLU A 8 -2.79 -14.05 38.18
N PRO A 9 -2.67 -12.76 37.85
CA PRO A 9 -3.77 -12.18 37.07
C PRO A 9 -3.41 -11.04 36.09
N VAL A 10 -4.15 -11.05 34.97
CA VAL A 10 -4.81 -9.89 34.33
C VAL A 10 -3.97 -8.89 33.54
N LYS A 11 -4.21 -8.89 32.21
CA LYS A 11 -4.81 -7.72 31.54
C LYS A 11 -5.94 -8.17 30.61
N LYS A 12 -7.17 -7.93 31.06
CA LYS A 12 -8.37 -7.86 30.22
C LYS A 12 -8.34 -6.54 29.43
N GLN A 13 -9.21 -6.47 28.40
CA GLN A 13 -9.65 -5.27 27.67
C GLN A 13 -8.75 -4.89 26.49
N ASP A 14 -9.23 -4.55 25.30
CA ASP A 14 -10.57 -4.44 24.73
C ASP A 14 -10.41 -4.26 23.20
N ALA A 15 -11.54 -4.30 22.50
CA ALA A 15 -11.75 -4.03 21.07
C ALA A 15 -11.60 -5.24 20.11
N PRO A 16 -12.68 -5.60 19.36
CA PRO A 16 -12.46 -6.25 18.08
C PRO A 16 -11.67 -5.24 17.25
N ALA A 17 -10.42 -5.56 16.93
CA ALA A 17 -9.71 -4.85 15.88
C ALA A 17 -10.66 -4.88 14.68
N LYS A 18 -11.29 -3.74 14.39
CA LYS A 18 -11.96 -3.52 13.11
C LYS A 18 -10.90 -3.93 12.11
N LYS A 19 -11.11 -5.07 11.44
CA LYS A 19 -10.43 -5.37 10.20
C LYS A 19 -10.94 -4.29 9.26
N THR A 20 -10.36 -3.09 9.32
CA THR A 20 -10.34 -2.18 8.20
C THR A 20 -9.87 -3.06 7.07
N ALA A 21 -10.77 -3.38 6.14
CA ALA A 21 -10.42 -4.15 4.96
C ALA A 21 -9.17 -3.48 4.40
N ALA A 22 -8.01 -4.13 4.54
CA ALA A 22 -6.77 -3.59 4.04
C ALA A 22 -7.05 -3.42 2.54
N LYS A 23 -7.01 -2.17 2.06
CA LYS A 23 -7.19 -1.92 0.63
C LYS A 23 -6.16 -2.77 -0.09
N GLU A 24 -6.63 -3.57 -1.03
CA GLU A 24 -5.77 -4.50 -1.75
C GLU A 24 -4.66 -3.70 -2.42
N LYS A 25 -3.41 -4.04 -2.08
CA LYS A 25 -2.25 -3.48 -2.75
C LYS A 25 -2.09 -4.19 -4.09
N LEU A 26 -1.75 -3.42 -5.09
CA LEU A 26 -1.45 -3.83 -6.45
C LEU A 26 0.01 -3.50 -6.76
N ILE A 27 0.56 -4.16 -7.77
CA ILE A 27 1.77 -3.71 -8.43
C ILE A 27 1.47 -2.33 -9.03
N LEU A 28 2.33 -1.33 -8.79
CA LEU A 28 2.12 0.03 -9.29
C LEU A 28 1.98 0.05 -10.82
N TYR A 29 2.77 -0.73 -11.55
CA TYR A 29 2.59 -0.87 -13.00
C TYR A 29 1.17 -1.33 -13.37
N GLU A 30 0.63 -2.35 -12.70
CA GLU A 30 -0.74 -2.83 -12.95
C GLU A 30 -1.80 -1.80 -12.57
N ALA A 31 -1.62 -1.11 -11.45
CA ALA A 31 -2.51 -0.07 -11.00
C ALA A 31 -2.59 1.06 -12.05
N VAL A 32 -1.45 1.45 -12.65
CA VAL A 32 -1.41 2.44 -13.73
C VAL A 32 -2.17 1.96 -14.96
N GLN A 33 -2.00 0.70 -15.39
CA GLN A 33 -2.69 0.16 -16.57
C GLN A 33 -4.21 0.00 -16.36
N ALA A 34 -4.64 -0.28 -15.14
CA ALA A 34 -6.05 -0.40 -14.78
C ALA A 34 -6.73 0.97 -14.56
N HIS A 35 -5.96 2.06 -14.46
CA HIS A 35 -6.49 3.38 -14.19
C HIS A 35 -7.05 4.07 -15.45
N LYS A 36 -8.12 4.85 -15.31
CA LYS A 36 -8.77 5.53 -16.44
C LYS A 36 -8.03 6.81 -16.90
N THR A 37 -7.25 7.39 -16.00
CA THR A 37 -6.45 8.59 -16.29
C THR A 37 -5.38 8.27 -17.34
N LYS A 38 -5.11 9.22 -18.24
CA LYS A 38 -4.12 9.04 -19.29
C LYS A 38 -2.72 8.84 -18.70
N ASN A 39 -1.97 7.86 -19.22
CA ASN A 39 -0.66 7.47 -18.69
C ASN A 39 0.32 8.66 -18.52
N TYR A 40 0.35 9.64 -19.43
CA TYR A 40 1.25 10.79 -19.29
C TYR A 40 0.95 11.66 -18.05
N ILE A 41 -0.32 11.73 -17.62
CA ILE A 41 -0.70 12.44 -16.39
C ILE A 41 -0.24 11.63 -15.18
N ILE A 42 -0.46 10.31 -15.22
CA ILE A 42 -0.06 9.42 -14.14
C ILE A 42 1.47 9.40 -13.98
N VAL A 43 2.22 9.30 -15.08
CA VAL A 43 3.70 9.38 -15.08
C VAL A 43 4.18 10.72 -14.50
N GLY A 44 3.53 11.84 -14.84
CA GLY A 44 3.80 13.14 -14.23
C GLY A 44 3.58 13.13 -12.72
N ALA A 45 2.44 12.59 -12.28
CA ALA A 45 2.10 12.46 -10.86
C ALA A 45 3.08 11.57 -10.09
N LEU A 46 3.47 10.42 -10.66
CA LEU A 46 4.46 9.51 -10.08
C LEU A 46 5.83 10.16 -10.01
N SER A 47 6.22 10.94 -11.02
CA SER A 47 7.46 11.73 -10.97
C SER A 47 7.46 12.74 -9.83
N SER A 48 6.37 13.49 -9.64
CA SER A 48 6.23 14.43 -8.53
C SER A 48 6.18 13.74 -7.16
N ALA A 49 5.69 12.50 -7.11
CA ALA A 49 5.61 11.70 -5.88
C ALA A 49 6.88 10.89 -5.57
N GLY A 50 7.88 10.89 -6.46
CA GLY A 50 9.10 10.07 -6.30
C GLY A 50 8.90 8.57 -6.53
N LEU A 51 7.82 8.18 -7.21
CA LEU A 51 7.45 6.79 -7.50
C LEU A 51 7.81 6.36 -8.93
N LEU A 52 8.36 7.27 -9.74
CA LEU A 52 8.64 7.01 -11.16
C LEU A 52 9.68 5.89 -11.37
N ASP A 53 10.74 5.85 -10.56
CA ASP A 53 11.75 4.79 -10.66
C ASP A 53 11.17 3.42 -10.34
N GLN A 54 10.28 3.35 -9.35
CA GLN A 54 9.57 2.13 -9.01
C GLN A 54 8.66 1.67 -10.16
N TYR A 55 7.87 2.59 -10.73
CA TYR A 55 7.03 2.28 -11.90
C TYR A 55 7.85 1.74 -13.08
N ARG A 56 9.01 2.33 -13.37
CA ARG A 56 9.91 1.88 -14.45
C ARG A 56 10.57 0.54 -14.15
N TYR A 57 10.97 0.32 -12.90
CA TYR A 57 11.48 -0.97 -12.47
C TYR A 57 10.43 -2.05 -12.69
N GLU A 58 9.23 -1.86 -12.12
CA GLU A 58 8.13 -2.81 -12.23
C GLU A 58 7.73 -3.04 -13.70
N GLU A 59 7.64 -2.01 -14.54
CA GLU A 59 7.41 -2.14 -15.99
C GLU A 59 8.46 -3.04 -16.66
N SER A 60 9.74 -2.91 -16.28
CA SER A 60 10.83 -3.66 -16.91
C SER A 60 10.85 -5.15 -16.55
N VAL A 61 10.34 -5.49 -15.35
CA VAL A 61 10.31 -6.86 -14.81
C VAL A 61 8.91 -7.48 -14.83
N TYR A 62 7.87 -6.73 -15.23
CA TYR A 62 6.49 -7.21 -15.30
C TYR A 62 6.37 -8.45 -16.21
N GLY A 63 5.81 -9.53 -15.67
CA GLY A 63 5.68 -10.82 -16.35
C GLY A 63 6.97 -11.65 -16.45
N LYS A 64 8.09 -11.16 -15.89
CA LYS A 64 9.38 -11.88 -15.81
C LYS A 64 9.70 -12.33 -14.38
N GLU A 65 9.34 -11.51 -13.40
CA GLU A 65 9.60 -11.75 -11.98
C GLU A 65 8.31 -11.62 -11.16
N ASP A 66 8.34 -12.20 -9.96
CA ASP A 66 7.29 -11.97 -8.96
C ASP A 66 7.55 -10.61 -8.31
N ILE A 67 6.61 -9.67 -8.49
CA ILE A 67 6.73 -8.29 -8.02
C ILE A 67 5.83 -8.12 -6.82
N GLU A 68 6.40 -7.63 -5.71
CA GLU A 68 5.61 -7.35 -4.52
C GLU A 68 4.64 -6.17 -4.77
N PRO A 69 3.34 -6.31 -4.44
CA PRO A 69 2.39 -5.22 -4.55
C PRO A 69 2.79 -4.02 -3.69
N SER A 70 2.86 -2.87 -4.32
CA SER A 70 3.54 -1.69 -3.78
C SER A 70 2.61 -0.51 -3.50
N ILE A 71 1.41 -0.47 -4.11
CA ILE A 71 0.48 0.66 -3.99
C ILE A 71 -0.98 0.24 -3.98
N THR A 72 -1.84 0.97 -3.28
CA THR A 72 -3.30 0.85 -3.41
C THR A 72 -3.85 1.82 -4.46
N MET A 73 -5.03 1.54 -5.03
CA MET A 73 -5.65 2.48 -5.98
C MET A 73 -5.90 3.86 -5.37
N ASP A 74 -6.31 3.93 -4.11
CA ASP A 74 -6.47 5.21 -3.42
C ASP A 74 -5.17 6.01 -3.29
N GLU A 75 -4.03 5.34 -3.06
CA GLU A 75 -2.73 6.02 -3.02
C GLU A 75 -2.37 6.57 -4.40
N LEU A 76 -2.61 5.80 -5.46
CA LEU A 76 -2.42 6.26 -6.83
C LEU A 76 -3.34 7.44 -7.18
N ASP A 77 -4.64 7.36 -6.85
CA ASP A 77 -5.62 8.43 -7.01
C ASP A 77 -5.16 9.70 -6.27
N ASN A 78 -4.66 9.56 -5.04
CA ASN A 78 -4.16 10.68 -4.27
C ASN A 78 -2.91 11.31 -4.89
N CYS A 79 -2.00 10.51 -5.48
CA CYS A 79 -0.87 11.04 -6.24
C CYS A 79 -1.35 11.86 -7.43
N ILE A 80 -2.32 11.35 -8.19
CA ILE A 80 -2.88 12.02 -9.37
C ILE A 80 -3.58 13.33 -8.98
N LYS A 81 -4.46 13.31 -7.96
CA LYS A 81 -5.16 14.51 -7.49
C LYS A 81 -4.21 15.60 -7.02
N LYS A 82 -3.19 15.24 -6.23
CA LYS A 82 -2.15 16.19 -5.79
C LYS A 82 -1.41 16.81 -6.97
N PHE A 83 -1.14 16.05 -8.03
CA PHE A 83 -0.50 16.57 -9.24
C PHE A 83 -1.42 17.49 -10.04
N LEU A 84 -2.73 17.23 -10.06
CA LEU A 84 -3.73 18.08 -10.72
C LEU A 84 -4.14 19.31 -9.88
N GLY A 85 -3.78 19.35 -8.59
CA GLY A 85 -4.16 20.42 -7.66
C GLY A 85 -5.58 20.29 -7.10
N GLU A 86 -6.13 19.07 -7.07
CA GLU A 86 -7.46 18.73 -6.55
C GLU A 86 -7.45 18.28 -5.08
#